data_AF-A0A847V9F9-F1
#
_entry.id   AF-A0A847V9F9-F1
#
_cell.length_a   1.000
_cell.length_b   1.000
_cell.length_c   1.000
_cell.angle_alpha   90.00
_cell.angle_beta   90.00
_cell.angle_gamma   90.00
#
_symmetry.space_group_name_H-M   'P 1'
#
loop_
_entity.id
_entity.type
_entity.pdbx_description
1 polymer ?
#
loop_
_entity_poly.entity_id
_entity_poly.type
_entity_poly.pdbx_seq_one_letter_code
_entity_poly.pdbx_strand_id
1 'polypeptide(L)'
;MSQDRLMLSAGLRLAADLGARAVIAFVDAEIPDPPVPVFSAAATWPDDDSPRTPEGIREVLVERLRAASAPISLVPGDPGGTVIGVFSDGLVMVSLDQVKSRFSLEQFDRYVSRPVIAAVLQLALEIGREGREGRPIGTAFIIGDADAILGISHQLILNPYLGHPPEVTSILDRSSWESIKEFAQLDGMFVIDSSGAVVAAGRYLDVDSRLVHLPSGLGGRHRAAAAMTQLLPVVAVIISESGGTVRVFTEGLCRLEVRPDLAAVQRCV
;
A
#
# COMPACT_ATOMS: atom_id res chain seq x y z
N MET A 1 -35.10 2.90 -11.01
CA MET A 1 -33.90 2.33 -10.36
C MET A 1 -32.70 2.86 -11.11
N SER A 2 -31.71 3.46 -10.43
CA SER A 2 -30.47 3.89 -11.08
C SER A 2 -29.67 2.68 -11.58
N GLN A 3 -28.93 2.87 -12.68
CA GLN A 3 -28.06 1.85 -13.27
C GLN A 3 -27.06 1.28 -12.25
N ASP A 4 -26.48 2.14 -11.42
CA ASP A 4 -25.58 1.78 -10.33
C ASP A 4 -26.21 0.80 -9.33
N ARG A 5 -27.47 1.05 -8.93
CA ARG A 5 -28.18 0.17 -8.00
C ARG A 5 -28.50 -1.20 -8.61
N LEU A 6 -28.76 -1.25 -9.92
CA LEU A 6 -28.92 -2.51 -10.66
C LEU A 6 -27.60 -3.29 -10.70
N MET A 7 -26.49 -2.63 -11.03
CA MET A 7 -25.17 -3.26 -11.10
C MET A 7 -24.72 -3.77 -9.73
N LEU A 8 -24.93 -2.99 -8.67
CA LEU A 8 -24.64 -3.42 -7.30
C LEU A 8 -25.45 -4.66 -6.91
N SER A 9 -26.75 -4.67 -7.21
CA SER A 9 -27.61 -5.82 -6.93
C SER A 9 -27.18 -7.08 -7.70
N ALA A 10 -26.78 -6.92 -8.96
CA ALA A 10 -26.28 -8.02 -9.79
C ALA A 10 -24.93 -8.55 -9.28
N GLY A 11 -24.01 -7.65 -8.93
CA GLY A 11 -22.70 -8.00 -8.38
C GLY A 11 -22.80 -8.75 -7.05
N LEU A 12 -23.69 -8.30 -6.14
CA LEU A 12 -23.93 -8.97 -4.86
C LEU A 12 -24.51 -10.38 -5.02
N ARG A 13 -25.44 -10.57 -5.97
CA ARG A 13 -25.98 -11.91 -6.27
C ARG A 13 -24.91 -12.83 -6.83
N LEU A 14 -24.16 -12.36 -7.82
CA LEU A 14 -23.05 -13.12 -8.41
C LEU A 14 -22.00 -13.48 -7.35
N ALA A 15 -21.72 -12.57 -6.41
CA ALA A 15 -20.79 -12.80 -5.33
C ALA A 15 -21.27 -13.91 -4.37
N ALA A 16 -22.55 -13.92 -4.01
CA ALA A 16 -23.14 -14.98 -3.20
C ALA A 16 -23.09 -16.34 -3.92
N ASP A 17 -23.48 -16.37 -5.20
CA ASP A 17 -23.54 -17.59 -6.01
C ASP A 17 -22.15 -18.22 -6.21
N LEU A 18 -21.12 -17.40 -6.35
CA LEU A 18 -19.74 -17.84 -6.55
C LEU A 18 -18.96 -18.07 -5.25
N GLY A 19 -19.55 -17.80 -4.08
CA GLY A 19 -18.83 -17.80 -2.81
C GLY A 19 -17.64 -16.82 -2.83
N ALA A 20 -17.83 -15.65 -3.46
CA ALA A 20 -16.79 -14.65 -3.58
C ALA A 20 -16.35 -14.14 -2.21
N ARG A 21 -15.07 -13.82 -2.11
CA ARG A 21 -14.45 -13.35 -0.87
C ARG A 21 -14.96 -11.96 -0.48
N ALA A 22 -15.15 -11.11 -1.48
CA ALA A 22 -15.61 -9.74 -1.33
C ALA A 22 -16.14 -9.17 -2.64
N VAL A 23 -16.92 -8.10 -2.51
CA VAL A 23 -17.31 -7.20 -3.60
C VAL A 23 -16.62 -5.85 -3.40
N ILE A 24 -16.11 -5.25 -4.48
CA ILE A 24 -15.63 -3.88 -4.50
C ILE A 24 -16.55 -3.07 -5.41
N ALA A 25 -17.28 -2.12 -4.84
CA ALA A 25 -18.22 -1.26 -5.53
C ALA A 25 -17.55 0.04 -5.97
N PHE A 26 -17.45 0.26 -7.29
CA PHE A 26 -17.00 1.50 -7.93
C PHE A 26 -18.19 2.33 -8.43
N VAL A 27 -19.33 2.22 -7.73
CA VAL A 27 -20.61 2.84 -8.09
C VAL A 27 -21.10 3.68 -6.92
N ASP A 28 -21.85 4.74 -7.20
CA ASP A 28 -22.44 5.59 -6.16
C ASP A 28 -23.86 5.09 -5.85
N ALA A 29 -23.93 4.04 -5.03
CA ALA A 29 -25.18 3.41 -4.63
C ALA A 29 -25.15 2.98 -3.17
N GLU A 30 -26.31 3.10 -2.51
CA GLU A 30 -26.52 2.60 -1.16
C GLU A 30 -26.34 1.08 -1.12
N ILE A 31 -25.47 0.62 -0.21
CA ILE A 31 -25.14 -0.80 -0.06
C ILE A 31 -26.26 -1.46 0.77
N PRO A 32 -27.05 -2.38 0.20
CA PRO A 32 -28.02 -3.16 0.97
C PRO A 32 -27.31 -4.17 1.87
N ASP A 33 -28.01 -4.79 2.82
CA ASP A 33 -27.48 -5.85 3.68
C ASP A 33 -26.82 -6.96 2.83
N PRO A 34 -25.47 -7.04 2.79
CA PRO A 34 -24.80 -7.77 1.74
C PRO A 34 -24.45 -9.21 2.20
N PRO A 35 -24.62 -10.21 1.32
CA PRO A 35 -24.31 -11.61 1.64
C PRO A 35 -22.80 -11.90 1.77
N VAL A 36 -21.96 -10.97 1.30
CA VAL A 36 -20.49 -11.03 1.37
C VAL A 36 -19.95 -9.64 1.73
N PRO A 37 -18.71 -9.52 2.25
CA PRO A 37 -18.12 -8.21 2.52
C PRO A 37 -18.12 -7.31 1.27
N VAL A 38 -18.61 -6.08 1.41
CA VAL A 38 -18.61 -5.07 0.34
C VAL A 38 -17.71 -3.91 0.74
N PHE A 39 -16.91 -3.46 -0.21
CA PHE A 39 -16.00 -2.34 -0.05
C PHE A 39 -16.31 -1.27 -1.08
N SER A 40 -16.34 -0.01 -0.67
CA SER A 40 -16.54 1.11 -1.60
C SER A 40 -15.22 1.62 -2.14
N ALA A 41 -15.16 1.86 -3.45
CA ALA A 41 -14.04 2.40 -4.19
C ALA A 41 -14.48 3.64 -4.99
N ALA A 42 -13.57 4.61 -5.17
CA ALA A 42 -13.89 5.85 -5.88
C ALA A 42 -14.43 5.55 -7.30
N ALA A 43 -15.61 6.06 -7.64
CA ALA A 43 -16.26 5.82 -8.93
C ALA A 43 -15.61 6.57 -10.11
N THR A 44 -14.61 7.43 -9.85
CA THR A 44 -13.97 8.25 -10.89
C THR A 44 -13.35 7.39 -11.98
N TRP A 45 -13.78 7.63 -13.23
CA TRP A 45 -13.10 7.14 -14.42
C TRP A 45 -11.77 7.89 -14.61
N PRO A 46 -10.72 7.27 -15.17
CA PRO A 46 -9.56 8.02 -15.65
C PRO A 46 -10.01 9.03 -16.72
N ASP A 47 -9.26 10.12 -16.88
CA ASP A 47 -9.52 11.23 -17.81
C ASP A 47 -9.94 10.78 -19.23
N ASP A 48 -10.53 11.70 -20.00
CA ASP A 48 -11.21 11.56 -21.32
C ASP A 48 -10.42 10.80 -22.42
N ASP A 49 -9.14 10.50 -22.19
CA ASP A 49 -8.28 9.65 -23.04
C ASP A 49 -8.44 8.13 -22.80
N SER A 50 -9.41 7.72 -21.98
CA SER A 50 -9.67 6.31 -21.71
C SER A 50 -10.06 5.53 -22.98
N PRO A 51 -9.51 4.32 -23.20
CA PRO A 51 -9.79 3.55 -24.40
C PRO A 51 -11.28 3.23 -24.52
N ARG A 52 -11.89 3.58 -25.65
CA ARG A 52 -13.33 3.37 -25.93
C ARG A 52 -13.65 2.01 -26.55
N THR A 53 -12.65 1.14 -26.72
CA THR A 53 -12.85 -0.23 -27.20
C THR A 53 -13.30 -1.14 -26.05
N PRO A 54 -14.15 -2.15 -26.29
CA PRO A 54 -14.56 -3.10 -25.26
C PRO A 54 -13.37 -3.77 -24.54
N GLU A 55 -12.31 -4.08 -25.29
CA GLU A 55 -11.07 -4.67 -24.75
C GLU A 55 -10.33 -3.70 -23.83
N GLY A 56 -10.19 -2.43 -24.23
CA GLY A 56 -9.51 -1.42 -23.43
C GLY A 56 -10.29 -1.04 -22.17
N ILE A 57 -11.62 -0.95 -22.27
CA ILE A 57 -12.50 -0.78 -21.10
C ILE A 57 -12.29 -1.95 -20.14
N ARG A 58 -12.34 -3.19 -20.63
CA ARG A 58 -12.12 -4.38 -19.80
C ARG A 58 -10.75 -4.35 -19.10
N GLU A 59 -9.69 -4.00 -19.79
CA GLU A 59 -8.35 -3.91 -19.21
C GLU A 59 -8.28 -2.89 -18.07
N VAL A 60 -8.85 -1.69 -18.27
CA VAL A 60 -8.91 -0.66 -17.23
C VAL A 60 -9.68 -1.16 -16.01
N LEU A 61 -10.88 -1.74 -16.20
CA LEU A 61 -11.69 -2.24 -15.09
C LEU A 61 -11.02 -3.38 -14.32
N VAL A 62 -10.34 -4.29 -15.02
CA VAL A 62 -9.57 -5.38 -14.41
C VAL A 62 -8.40 -4.82 -13.59
N GLU A 63 -7.66 -3.85 -14.12
CA GLU A 63 -6.51 -3.29 -13.40
C GLU A 63 -6.96 -2.52 -12.15
N ARG A 64 -8.06 -1.77 -12.23
CA ARG A 64 -8.68 -1.12 -11.06
C ARG A 64 -9.09 -2.14 -10.00
N LEU A 65 -9.79 -3.20 -10.41
CA LEU A 65 -10.21 -4.24 -9.48
C LEU A 65 -9.01 -4.94 -8.82
N ARG A 66 -7.94 -5.23 -9.58
CA ARG A 66 -6.72 -5.85 -9.06
C ARG A 66 -6.05 -5.00 -8.00
N ALA A 67 -5.87 -3.72 -8.27
CA ALA A 67 -5.27 -2.80 -7.32
C ALA A 67 -6.14 -2.63 -6.05
N ALA A 68 -7.46 -2.59 -6.21
CA ALA A 68 -8.42 -2.53 -5.11
C ALA A 68 -8.42 -3.82 -4.27
N SER A 69 -8.06 -4.94 -4.90
CA SER A 69 -7.95 -6.25 -4.26
C SER A 69 -6.60 -6.45 -3.55
N ALA A 70 -5.60 -5.60 -3.79
CA ALA A 70 -4.25 -5.82 -3.25
C ALA A 70 -4.22 -5.82 -1.71
N PRO A 71 -4.84 -4.87 -0.98
CA PRO A 71 -4.88 -4.93 0.49
C PRO A 71 -5.57 -6.19 1.03
N ILE A 72 -6.61 -6.67 0.34
CA ILE A 72 -7.33 -7.90 0.69
C ILE A 72 -6.42 -9.13 0.54
N SER A 73 -5.53 -9.14 -0.46
CA SER A 73 -4.60 -10.25 -0.67
C SER A 73 -3.47 -10.35 0.36
N LEU A 74 -3.19 -9.28 1.12
CA LEU A 74 -2.05 -9.19 2.04
C LEU A 74 -2.34 -9.73 3.46
N VAL A 75 -3.53 -10.32 3.68
CA VAL A 75 -3.91 -10.91 4.96
C VAL A 75 -3.20 -12.27 5.16
N PRO A 76 -2.37 -12.43 6.21
CA PRO A 76 -1.64 -13.67 6.45
C PRO A 76 -2.58 -14.88 6.67
N GLY A 77 -2.29 -16.01 6.02
CA GLY A 77 -3.02 -17.28 6.19
C GLY A 77 -4.26 -17.48 5.31
N ASP A 78 -4.61 -16.53 4.43
CA ASP A 78 -5.82 -16.59 3.59
C ASP A 78 -5.54 -17.35 2.25
N PRO A 79 -6.28 -18.42 1.87
CA PRO A 79 -5.88 -19.31 0.77
C PRO A 79 -5.98 -18.71 -0.65
N GLY A 80 -6.64 -17.58 -0.85
CA GLY A 80 -7.00 -17.10 -2.19
C GLY A 80 -8.49 -16.80 -2.27
N GLY A 81 -9.05 -16.78 -3.47
CA GLY A 81 -10.49 -16.57 -3.67
C GLY A 81 -10.83 -15.47 -4.66
N THR A 82 -12.12 -15.26 -4.88
CA THR A 82 -12.61 -14.39 -5.95
C THR A 82 -13.05 -13.03 -5.39
N VAL A 83 -12.60 -11.94 -6.00
CA VAL A 83 -13.14 -10.59 -5.75
C VAL A 83 -13.94 -10.14 -6.98
N ILE A 84 -15.12 -9.57 -6.74
CA ILE A 84 -15.99 -9.03 -7.79
C ILE A 84 -15.97 -7.51 -7.72
N GLY A 85 -15.57 -6.86 -8.82
CA GLY A 85 -15.67 -5.43 -9.03
C GLY A 85 -16.99 -5.06 -9.69
N VAL A 86 -17.72 -4.13 -9.08
CA VAL A 86 -18.96 -3.59 -9.62
C VAL A 86 -18.71 -2.19 -10.16
N PHE A 87 -18.97 -1.98 -11.44
CA PHE A 87 -18.87 -0.68 -12.11
C PHE A 87 -20.23 -0.34 -12.73
N SER A 88 -20.48 0.94 -13.02
CA SER A 88 -21.72 1.38 -13.67
C SER A 88 -21.95 0.68 -15.01
N ASP A 89 -20.87 0.32 -15.71
CA ASP A 89 -20.88 -0.25 -17.05
C ASP A 89 -20.67 -1.78 -17.08
N GLY A 90 -20.44 -2.43 -15.94
CA GLY A 90 -20.27 -3.88 -15.92
C GLY A 90 -19.68 -4.47 -14.63
N LEU A 91 -19.58 -5.79 -14.63
CA LEU A 91 -19.01 -6.59 -13.54
C LEU A 91 -17.68 -7.18 -14.00
N VAL A 92 -16.67 -7.11 -13.14
CA VAL A 92 -15.36 -7.74 -13.37
C VAL A 92 -15.04 -8.68 -12.23
N MET A 93 -14.37 -9.78 -12.54
CA MET A 93 -14.00 -10.80 -11.56
C MET A 93 -12.50 -11.05 -11.63
N VAL A 94 -11.84 -11.06 -10.48
CA VAL A 94 -10.42 -11.33 -10.35
C VAL A 94 -10.20 -12.39 -9.27
N SER A 95 -9.36 -13.38 -9.57
CA SER A 95 -8.84 -14.29 -8.55
C SER A 95 -7.70 -13.62 -7.79
N LEU A 96 -7.78 -13.63 -6.47
CA LEU A 96 -6.74 -13.17 -5.56
C LEU A 96 -5.43 -13.94 -5.75
N ASP A 97 -5.47 -15.16 -6.31
CA ASP A 97 -4.26 -15.94 -6.60
C ASP A 97 -3.43 -15.29 -7.71
N GLN A 98 -4.09 -14.67 -8.69
CA GLN A 98 -3.42 -13.90 -9.76
C GLN A 98 -2.96 -12.52 -9.28
N VAL A 99 -3.57 -11.98 -8.23
CA VAL A 99 -3.11 -10.73 -7.59
C VAL A 99 -1.88 -11.02 -6.74
N LYS A 100 -1.91 -12.07 -5.92
CA LYS A 100 -0.78 -12.53 -5.10
C LYS A 100 0.49 -12.76 -5.92
N SER A 101 0.39 -13.30 -7.14
CA SER A 101 1.56 -13.52 -7.99
C SER A 101 2.28 -12.22 -8.42
N ARG A 102 1.60 -11.06 -8.38
CA ARG A 102 2.17 -9.74 -8.72
C ARG A 102 2.67 -8.97 -7.48
N PHE A 103 2.06 -9.23 -6.32
CA PHE A 103 2.41 -8.63 -5.02
C PHE A 103 3.14 -9.63 -4.10
N SER A 104 3.83 -10.61 -4.66
CA SER A 104 4.48 -11.66 -3.86
C SER A 104 5.51 -11.03 -2.92
N LEU A 105 5.25 -11.15 -1.62
CA LEU A 105 6.17 -10.69 -0.57
C LEU A 105 7.38 -11.62 -0.42
N GLU A 106 7.34 -12.81 -1.03
CA GLU A 106 8.40 -13.82 -0.92
C GLU A 106 9.76 -13.31 -1.40
N GLN A 107 9.76 -12.39 -2.36
CA GLN A 107 10.98 -11.74 -2.85
C GLN A 107 11.71 -10.90 -1.77
N PHE A 108 11.02 -10.57 -0.67
CA PHE A 108 11.57 -9.81 0.45
C PHE A 108 11.97 -10.70 1.64
N ASP A 109 11.68 -12.00 1.61
CA ASP A 109 11.92 -12.94 2.72
C ASP A 109 13.42 -12.97 3.14
N ARG A 110 14.33 -12.66 2.22
CA ARG A 110 15.78 -12.58 2.50
C ARG A 110 16.20 -11.36 3.33
N TYR A 111 15.31 -10.38 3.51
CA TYR A 111 15.60 -9.11 4.17
C TYR A 111 14.75 -8.88 5.41
N VAL A 112 13.48 -9.28 5.37
CA VAL A 112 12.49 -8.94 6.38
C VAL A 112 11.44 -10.04 6.47
N SER A 113 10.92 -10.27 7.68
CA SER A 113 9.84 -11.25 7.87
C SER A 113 8.54 -10.77 7.21
N ARG A 114 7.75 -11.74 6.69
CA ARG A 114 6.46 -11.46 6.05
C ARG A 114 5.50 -10.61 6.90
N PRO A 115 5.34 -10.84 8.22
CA PRO A 115 4.47 -10.01 9.05
C PRO A 115 4.88 -8.55 9.10
N VAL A 116 6.19 -8.27 9.20
CA VAL A 116 6.72 -6.90 9.29
C VAL A 116 6.51 -6.15 7.99
N ILE A 117 6.90 -6.72 6.84
CA ILE A 117 6.70 -6.04 5.55
C ILE A 117 5.22 -5.88 5.21
N ALA A 118 4.37 -6.84 5.56
CA ALA A 118 2.93 -6.72 5.39
C ALA A 118 2.35 -5.58 6.23
N ALA A 119 2.74 -5.46 7.51
CA ALA A 119 2.30 -4.39 8.39
C ALA A 119 2.76 -3.01 7.89
N VAL A 120 4.03 -2.88 7.48
CA VAL A 120 4.55 -1.64 6.90
C VAL A 120 3.81 -1.27 5.61
N LEU A 121 3.57 -2.22 4.71
CA LEU A 121 2.84 -1.96 3.47
C LEU A 121 1.39 -1.55 3.71
N GLN A 122 0.71 -2.20 4.64
CA GLN A 122 -0.65 -1.81 5.03
C GLN A 122 -0.68 -0.38 5.57
N LEU A 123 0.21 -0.05 6.52
CA LEU A 123 0.30 1.31 7.06
C LEU A 123 0.68 2.32 5.97
N ALA A 124 1.61 1.98 5.07
CA ALA A 124 2.02 2.85 3.99
C ALA A 124 0.87 3.15 3.02
N LEU A 125 0.04 2.15 2.71
CA LEU A 125 -1.15 2.34 1.89
C LEU A 125 -2.21 3.18 2.61
N GLU A 126 -2.38 3.02 3.92
CA GLU A 126 -3.23 3.90 4.73
C GLU A 126 -2.74 5.35 4.69
N ILE A 127 -1.45 5.60 4.94
CA ILE A 127 -0.85 6.94 4.88
C ILE A 127 -0.97 7.52 3.47
N GLY A 128 -0.70 6.74 2.43
CA GLY A 128 -0.81 7.20 1.05
C GLY A 128 -2.23 7.57 0.64
N ARG A 129 -3.25 6.89 1.20
CA ARG A 129 -4.66 7.16 0.91
C ARG A 129 -5.22 8.31 1.74
N GLU A 130 -4.96 8.32 3.05
CA GLU A 130 -5.59 9.24 4.00
C GLU A 130 -4.78 10.52 4.18
N GLY A 131 -3.46 10.43 4.00
CA GLY A 131 -2.54 11.45 4.48
C GLY A 131 -2.70 11.65 5.99
N ARG A 132 -2.61 12.90 6.45
CA ARG A 132 -2.96 13.31 7.82
C ARG A 132 -3.77 14.59 7.76
N GLU A 133 -4.92 14.60 8.43
CA GLU A 133 -5.83 15.76 8.43
C GLU A 133 -6.20 16.23 7.00
N GLY A 134 -6.29 15.28 6.06
CA GLY A 134 -6.58 15.54 4.65
C GLY A 134 -5.42 16.09 3.83
N ARG A 135 -4.21 16.19 4.41
CA ARG A 135 -3.00 16.61 3.70
C ARG A 135 -2.17 15.40 3.28
N PRO A 136 -1.70 15.32 2.02
CA PRO A 136 -0.82 14.25 1.60
C PRO A 136 0.48 14.25 2.42
N ILE A 137 0.95 13.06 2.76
CA ILE A 137 2.25 12.87 3.44
C ILE A 137 3.15 12.02 2.56
N GLY A 138 4.37 12.52 2.31
CA GLY A 138 5.45 11.71 1.78
C GLY A 138 6.43 11.29 2.86
N THR A 139 6.48 10.00 3.20
CA THR A 139 7.42 9.44 4.18
C THR A 139 8.06 8.15 3.66
N ALA A 140 9.04 7.61 4.39
CA ALA A 140 9.71 6.36 4.04
C ALA A 140 10.07 5.54 5.28
N PHE A 141 10.05 4.22 5.12
CA PHE A 141 10.46 3.23 6.11
C PHE A 141 11.65 2.44 5.56
N ILE A 142 12.75 2.39 6.31
CA ILE A 142 13.89 1.53 6.03
C ILE A 142 13.86 0.38 7.03
N ILE A 143 13.81 -0.86 6.53
CA ILE A 143 13.57 -2.06 7.33
C ILE A 143 14.75 -3.02 7.20
N GLY A 144 15.33 -3.43 8.33
CA GLY A 144 16.42 -4.40 8.39
C GLY A 144 17.22 -4.29 9.68
N ASP A 145 18.53 -4.53 9.61
CA ASP A 145 19.44 -4.34 10.75
C ASP A 145 19.50 -2.85 11.14
N ALA A 146 18.89 -2.52 12.28
CA ALA A 146 18.78 -1.14 12.72
C ALA A 146 20.15 -0.50 13.01
N ASP A 147 21.11 -1.24 13.58
CA ASP A 147 22.44 -0.71 13.89
C ASP A 147 23.20 -0.36 12.62
N ALA A 148 23.11 -1.21 11.60
CA ALA A 148 23.70 -0.95 10.29
C ALA A 148 23.09 0.31 9.64
N ILE A 149 21.76 0.45 9.67
CA ILE A 149 21.05 1.62 9.11
C ILE A 149 21.43 2.90 9.88
N LEU A 150 21.47 2.84 11.21
CA LEU A 150 21.83 3.97 12.07
C LEU A 150 23.29 4.39 11.88
N GLY A 151 24.19 3.45 11.61
CA GLY A 151 25.62 3.71 11.39
C GLY A 151 25.94 4.55 10.15
N ILE A 152 25.04 4.59 9.16
CA ILE A 152 25.17 5.40 7.93
C ILE A 152 23.97 6.36 7.74
N SER A 153 23.45 6.85 8.86
CA SER A 153 22.45 7.93 8.87
C SER A 153 22.70 8.85 10.06
N HIS A 154 22.03 10.00 10.08
CA HIS A 154 22.01 10.89 11.24
C HIS A 154 20.62 11.45 11.52
N GLN A 155 20.47 11.98 12.73
CA GLN A 155 19.21 12.49 13.23
C GLN A 155 19.00 13.94 12.77
N LEU A 156 17.89 14.24 12.09
CA LEU A 156 17.55 15.63 11.71
C LEU A 156 16.81 16.38 12.82
N ILE A 157 15.97 15.66 13.56
CA ILE A 157 15.12 16.17 14.63
C ILE A 157 15.10 15.16 15.78
N LEU A 158 14.79 15.56 17.02
CA LEU A 158 14.73 14.61 18.15
C LEU A 158 13.94 13.34 17.81
N ASN A 159 14.54 12.17 18.10
CA ASN A 159 13.92 10.89 17.81
C ASN A 159 12.80 10.60 18.83
N PRO A 160 11.52 10.52 18.42
CA PRO A 160 10.41 10.26 19.34
C PRO A 160 10.36 8.80 19.84
N TYR A 161 11.11 7.88 19.23
CA TYR A 161 11.17 6.47 19.64
C TYR A 161 12.28 6.19 20.66
N LEU A 162 13.18 7.14 20.89
CA LEU A 162 14.30 6.95 21.80
C LEU A 162 13.81 6.81 23.26
N GLY A 163 14.20 5.71 23.92
CA GLY A 163 13.84 5.44 25.31
C GLY A 163 12.50 4.73 25.50
N HIS A 164 11.78 4.42 24.41
CA HIS A 164 10.58 3.60 24.44
C HIS A 164 10.92 2.12 24.21
N PRO A 165 10.26 1.20 24.93
CA PRO A 165 10.53 -0.22 24.80
C PRO A 165 9.92 -0.79 23.49
N PRO A 166 10.53 -1.81 22.84
CA PRO A 166 10.10 -2.34 21.54
C PRO A 166 8.63 -2.77 21.48
N GLU A 167 8.05 -3.18 22.61
CA GLU A 167 6.68 -3.68 22.71
C GLU A 167 5.64 -2.60 22.39
N VAL A 168 5.93 -1.33 22.67
CA VAL A 168 5.01 -0.20 22.38
C VAL A 168 5.35 0.52 21.08
N THR A 169 6.51 0.25 20.49
CA THR A 169 6.97 0.85 19.23
C THR A 169 6.85 -0.11 18.05
N SER A 170 6.32 -1.31 18.26
CA SER A 170 6.21 -2.32 17.21
C SER A 170 5.19 -1.93 16.14
N ILE A 171 5.59 -2.02 14.87
CA ILE A 171 4.70 -1.90 13.72
C ILE A 171 3.67 -3.04 13.66
N LEU A 172 3.93 -4.16 14.34
CA LEU A 172 3.01 -5.29 14.38
C LEU A 172 1.81 -5.02 15.28
N ASP A 173 1.93 -4.08 16.22
CA ASP A 173 0.81 -3.59 17.01
C ASP A 173 0.14 -2.41 16.30
N ARG A 174 -1.12 -2.57 15.89
CA ARG A 174 -1.88 -1.48 15.25
C ARG A 174 -2.11 -0.30 16.19
N SER A 175 -2.00 -0.46 17.51
CA SER A 175 -2.14 0.65 18.45
C SER A 175 -1.05 1.71 18.28
N SER A 176 0.13 1.33 17.78
CA SER A 176 1.26 2.24 17.53
C SER A 176 1.11 3.06 16.25
N TRP A 177 0.20 2.67 15.34
CA TRP A 177 0.12 3.22 13.99
C TRP A 177 -0.28 4.68 13.98
N GLU A 178 -1.15 5.11 14.89
CA GLU A 178 -1.52 6.52 14.99
C GLU A 178 -0.31 7.39 15.35
N SER A 179 0.56 6.93 16.26
CA SER A 179 1.83 7.63 16.55
C SER A 179 2.76 7.65 15.34
N ILE A 180 2.85 6.56 14.58
CA ILE A 180 3.64 6.52 13.34
C ILE A 180 3.08 7.52 12.31
N LYS A 181 1.76 7.59 12.14
CA LYS A 181 1.10 8.56 11.25
C LYS A 181 1.38 10.00 11.68
N GLU A 182 1.35 10.30 12.97
CA GLU A 182 1.70 11.64 13.47
C GLU A 182 3.14 12.01 13.14
N PHE A 183 4.08 11.10 13.40
CA PHE A 183 5.50 11.32 13.15
C PHE A 183 5.89 11.23 11.68
N ALA A 184 5.03 10.70 10.80
CA ALA A 184 5.30 10.62 9.36
C ALA A 184 5.43 11.99 8.68
N GLN A 185 4.94 13.03 9.34
CA GLN A 185 5.08 14.43 8.92
C GLN A 185 6.48 15.00 9.18
N LEU A 186 7.30 14.34 10.01
CA LEU A 186 8.66 14.79 10.31
C LEU A 186 9.56 14.66 9.08
N ASP A 187 10.56 15.52 8.98
CA ASP A 187 11.57 15.38 7.93
C ASP A 187 12.53 14.24 8.23
N GLY A 188 12.86 13.45 7.21
CA GLY A 188 13.63 12.22 7.30
C GLY A 188 12.79 10.97 7.11
N MET A 189 13.35 9.84 7.54
CA MET A 189 12.79 8.51 7.35
C MET A 189 12.68 7.76 8.68
N PHE A 190 11.82 6.76 8.71
CA PHE A 190 11.75 5.80 9.79
C PHE A 190 12.77 4.69 9.60
N VAL A 191 13.29 4.18 10.72
CA VAL A 191 14.10 2.97 10.79
C VAL A 191 13.34 1.94 11.60
N ILE A 192 13.07 0.79 10.97
CA ILE A 192 12.37 -0.34 11.56
C ILE A 192 13.36 -1.50 11.63
N ASP A 193 13.54 -2.05 12.83
CA ASP A 193 14.36 -3.22 13.02
C ASP A 193 13.71 -4.47 12.39
N SER A 194 14.51 -5.48 12.10
CA SER A 194 14.07 -6.79 11.60
C SER A 194 12.96 -7.45 12.45
N SER A 195 12.89 -7.16 13.75
CA SER A 195 11.82 -7.58 14.66
C SER A 195 10.47 -6.89 14.44
N GLY A 196 10.46 -5.76 13.74
CA GLY A 196 9.30 -4.89 13.56
C GLY A 196 9.23 -3.71 14.54
N ALA A 197 10.18 -3.57 15.47
CA ALA A 197 10.25 -2.40 16.33
C ALA A 197 10.66 -1.15 15.53
N VAL A 198 9.92 -0.05 15.66
CA VAL A 198 10.36 1.25 15.15
C VAL A 198 11.42 1.81 16.09
N VAL A 199 12.64 1.97 15.59
CA VAL A 199 13.81 2.38 16.37
C VAL A 199 14.05 3.89 16.27
N ALA A 200 13.77 4.47 15.10
CA ALA A 200 13.91 5.89 14.89
C ALA A 200 12.89 6.44 13.90
N ALA A 201 12.56 7.72 14.08
CA ALA A 201 11.93 8.56 13.06
C ALA A 201 12.79 9.80 12.84
N GLY A 202 12.66 10.43 11.67
CA GLY A 202 13.37 11.67 11.35
C GLY A 202 14.86 11.49 11.02
N ARG A 203 15.23 10.35 10.40
CA ARG A 203 16.60 10.05 9.99
C ARG A 203 16.89 10.57 8.58
N TYR A 204 18.01 11.27 8.42
CA TYR A 204 18.61 11.54 7.11
C TYR A 204 19.61 10.44 6.76
N LEU A 205 19.55 9.93 5.54
CA LEU A 205 20.43 8.84 5.11
C LEU A 205 21.70 9.40 4.48
N ASP A 206 22.86 9.04 5.01
CA ASP A 206 24.17 9.53 4.57
C ASP A 206 24.70 8.69 3.41
N VAL A 207 23.98 8.75 2.28
CA VAL A 207 24.22 7.88 1.12
C VAL A 207 24.40 8.70 -0.16
N ASP A 208 25.31 8.24 -1.04
CA ASP A 208 25.48 8.86 -2.36
C ASP A 208 24.34 8.42 -3.30
N SER A 209 23.37 9.31 -3.46
CA SER A 209 22.22 9.11 -4.35
C SER A 209 22.56 8.95 -5.84
N ARG A 210 23.79 9.25 -6.28
CA ARG A 210 24.24 9.06 -7.66
C ARG A 210 24.48 7.59 -8.01
N LEU A 211 24.55 6.72 -7.01
CA LEU A 211 24.77 5.28 -7.18
C LEU A 211 23.55 4.57 -7.82
N VAL A 212 22.37 5.19 -7.77
CA VAL A 212 21.11 4.61 -8.26
C VAL A 212 20.56 5.34 -9.48
N HIS A 213 20.06 4.55 -10.43
CA HIS A 213 19.40 5.05 -11.65
C HIS A 213 17.89 4.89 -11.50
N LEU A 214 17.22 5.96 -11.08
CA LEU A 214 15.77 6.01 -10.92
C LEU A 214 15.12 6.81 -12.05
N PRO A 215 13.87 6.48 -12.46
CA PRO A 215 13.10 7.29 -13.40
C PRO A 215 13.01 8.77 -12.98
N SER A 216 12.90 9.65 -13.98
CA SER A 216 12.63 11.07 -13.74
C SER A 216 11.31 11.25 -12.98
N GLY A 217 11.26 12.22 -12.08
CA GLY A 217 10.10 12.49 -11.23
C GLY A 217 10.17 11.91 -9.81
N LEU A 218 11.09 10.97 -9.53
CA LEU A 218 11.35 10.51 -8.16
C LEU A 218 12.28 11.48 -7.43
N GLY A 219 11.85 11.97 -6.26
CA GLY A 219 12.53 13.00 -5.46
C GLY A 219 13.74 12.49 -4.64
N GLY A 220 14.29 13.37 -3.80
CA GLY A 220 15.48 13.08 -2.97
C GLY A 220 15.31 11.87 -2.04
N ARG A 221 14.17 11.75 -1.34
CA ARG A 221 13.88 10.60 -0.46
C ARG A 221 13.92 9.27 -1.21
N HIS A 222 13.38 9.23 -2.43
CA HIS A 222 13.39 8.02 -3.26
C HIS A 222 14.82 7.58 -3.61
N ARG A 223 15.66 8.53 -4.06
CA ARG A 223 17.05 8.21 -4.41
C ARG A 223 17.86 7.79 -3.20
N ALA A 224 17.70 8.47 -2.06
CA ALA A 224 18.42 8.13 -0.84
C ALA A 224 18.03 6.72 -0.32
N ALA A 225 16.73 6.43 -0.25
CA ALA A 225 16.26 5.11 0.18
C ALA A 225 16.69 3.98 -0.79
N ALA A 226 16.63 4.21 -2.11
CA ALA A 226 17.14 3.25 -3.08
C ALA A 226 18.65 3.02 -2.92
N ALA A 227 19.45 4.08 -2.77
CA ALA A 227 20.89 3.98 -2.55
C ALA A 227 21.22 3.22 -1.25
N MET A 228 20.47 3.46 -0.17
CA MET A 228 20.59 2.70 1.07
C MET A 228 20.40 1.20 0.84
N THR A 229 19.37 0.80 0.07
CA THR A 229 19.11 -0.62 -0.22
C THR A 229 20.16 -1.28 -1.12
N GLN A 230 21.01 -0.49 -1.77
CA GLN A 230 22.16 -1.00 -2.54
C GLN A 230 23.39 -1.21 -1.65
N LEU A 231 23.52 -0.43 -0.58
CA LEU A 231 24.63 -0.50 0.37
C LEU A 231 24.41 -1.56 1.46
N LEU A 232 23.16 -1.72 1.91
CA LEU A 232 22.78 -2.64 2.98
C LEU A 232 21.69 -3.61 2.53
N PRO A 233 21.63 -4.84 3.09
CA PRO A 233 20.57 -5.80 2.83
C PRO A 233 19.27 -5.40 3.55
N VAL A 234 18.65 -4.32 3.10
CA VAL A 234 17.44 -3.73 3.70
C VAL A 234 16.33 -3.56 2.67
N VAL A 235 15.10 -3.46 3.16
CA VAL A 235 13.93 -3.09 2.34
C VAL A 235 13.58 -1.64 2.62
N ALA A 236 13.33 -0.84 1.58
CA ALA A 236 12.80 0.50 1.74
C ALA A 236 11.37 0.60 1.19
N VAL A 237 10.43 1.04 2.01
CA VAL A 237 9.04 1.32 1.62
C VAL A 237 8.83 2.82 1.62
N ILE A 238 8.42 3.40 0.50
CA ILE A 238 8.37 4.85 0.29
C ILE A 238 6.98 5.25 -0.14
N ILE A 239 6.42 6.29 0.47
CA ILE A 239 5.15 6.89 0.09
C ILE A 239 5.42 8.22 -0.61
N SER A 240 4.89 8.39 -1.81
CA SER A 240 4.96 9.65 -2.55
C SER A 240 3.97 10.66 -1.98
N GLU A 241 4.44 11.87 -1.69
CA GLU A 241 3.56 12.98 -1.31
C GLU A 241 2.60 13.35 -2.45
N SER A 242 3.12 13.40 -3.69
CA SER A 242 2.31 13.57 -4.89
C SER A 242 1.62 12.26 -5.25
N GLY A 243 0.40 12.08 -4.74
CA GLY A 243 -0.50 10.99 -5.16
C GLY A 243 -0.41 9.70 -4.34
N GLY A 244 0.27 9.71 -3.18
CA GLY A 244 0.23 8.62 -2.20
C GLY A 244 0.87 7.30 -2.65
N THR A 245 1.47 7.24 -3.84
CA THR A 245 2.00 6.00 -4.42
C THR A 245 3.05 5.37 -3.49
N VAL A 246 2.84 4.11 -3.14
CA VAL A 246 3.73 3.31 -2.30
C VAL A 246 4.69 2.53 -3.21
N ARG A 247 5.99 2.59 -2.92
CA ARG A 247 7.02 1.86 -3.65
C ARG A 247 7.90 1.07 -2.70
N VAL A 248 8.36 -0.10 -3.14
CA VAL A 248 9.29 -0.94 -2.38
C VAL A 248 10.59 -1.12 -3.15
N PHE A 249 11.70 -0.83 -2.49
CA PHE A 249 13.05 -0.93 -3.04
C PHE A 249 13.88 -1.98 -2.31
N THR A 250 14.68 -2.70 -3.10
CA THR A 250 15.75 -3.58 -2.64
C THR A 250 16.87 -3.55 -3.67
N GLU A 251 18.14 -3.56 -3.26
CA GLU A 251 19.30 -3.58 -4.18
C GLU A 251 19.30 -2.39 -5.16
N GLY A 252 18.76 -1.24 -4.74
CA GLY A 252 18.65 -0.04 -5.58
C GLY A 252 17.54 -0.10 -6.65
N LEU A 253 16.76 -1.19 -6.70
CA LEU A 253 15.72 -1.40 -7.71
C LEU A 253 14.32 -1.31 -7.09
N CYS A 254 13.40 -0.64 -7.79
CA CYS A 254 11.98 -0.66 -7.45
C CYS A 254 11.42 -2.05 -7.79
N ARG A 255 11.03 -2.82 -6.77
CA ARG A 255 10.46 -4.16 -6.91
C ARG A 255 8.94 -4.18 -6.89
N LEU A 256 8.34 -3.17 -6.25
CA LEU A 256 6.89 -3.05 -6.12
C LEU A 256 6.47 -1.58 -6.22
N GLU A 257 5.39 -1.31 -6.92
CA GLU A 257 4.72 -0.01 -6.97
C GLU A 257 3.21 -0.22 -6.84
N VAL A 258 2.59 0.50 -5.92
CA VAL A 258 1.17 0.40 -5.61
C VAL A 258 0.60 1.80 -5.46
N ARG A 259 -0.45 2.14 -6.22
CA ARG A 259 -1.14 3.40 -6.04
C ARG A 259 -2.37 3.23 -5.11
N PRO A 260 -2.52 4.04 -4.04
CA PRO A 260 -3.61 3.88 -3.08
C PRO A 260 -4.98 4.24 -3.63
N ASP A 261 -5.05 5.12 -4.64
CA ASP A 261 -6.29 5.53 -5.34
C ASP A 261 -6.92 4.38 -6.13
N LEU A 262 -6.08 3.51 -6.68
CA LEU A 262 -6.50 2.25 -7.28
C LEU A 262 -6.82 1.18 -6.21
N ALA A 263 -6.40 1.38 -4.96
CA ALA A 263 -6.57 0.48 -3.82
C ALA A 263 -7.68 0.88 -2.82
N ALA A 264 -8.47 1.91 -3.13
CA ALA A 264 -9.45 2.46 -2.20
C ALA A 264 -10.59 1.46 -1.97
N VAL A 265 -10.55 0.83 -0.81
CA VAL A 265 -11.58 -0.06 -0.29
C VAL A 265 -11.92 0.50 1.09
N GLN A 266 -12.99 1.30 1.17
CA GLN A 266 -13.48 1.84 2.43
C GLN A 266 -14.44 0.84 3.07
N ARG A 267 -14.19 0.54 4.36
CA ARG A 267 -15.13 -0.18 5.21
C ARG A 267 -16.16 0.82 5.72
N CYS A 268 -17.36 0.80 5.16
CA CYS A 268 -18.49 1.48 5.78
C CYS A 268 -19.01 0.63 6.95
N VAL A 269 -19.37 1.31 8.04
CA VAL A 269 -20.13 0.70 9.16
C VAL A 269 -21.47 0.23 8.63
#